data_AF-A0A1H3XUJ8-F1
#
_entry.id   AF-A0A1H3XUJ8-F1
#
_cell.length_a   1.000
_cell.length_b   1.000
_cell.length_c   1.000
_cell.angle_alpha   90.00
_cell.angle_beta   90.00
_cell.angle_gamma   90.00
#
_symmetry.space_group_name_H-M   'P 1'
#
loop_
_entity.id
_entity.type
_entity.pdbx_description
1 polymer ?
#
loop_
_entity_poly.entity_id
_entity_poly.type
_entity_poly.pdbx_seq_one_letter_code
_entity_poly.pdbx_strand_id
1 'polypeptide(L)'
;MKTVPNFKALIKTVCISACLVLGSTELMAQDKNSQQPNDFRIIIEKSGNQIKMESDKGAAWVKLSLSPDNTTPQTIDEYGITDVNNVNSKKDPKLADFLFTITKTKNGVKLKGIEGTDWKDLEFSLIADQKQMINRSGVLQLK
;
A
#
# COMPACT_ATOMS: atom_id res chain seq x y z
N MET A 1 -68.58 4.24 -63.01
CA MET A 1 -67.53 4.68 -63.94
C MET A 1 -66.38 5.28 -63.11
N LYS A 2 -65.19 4.67 -63.22
CA LYS A 2 -63.79 5.16 -63.01
C LYS A 2 -63.61 6.54 -62.33
N THR A 3 -62.71 6.74 -61.36
CA THR A 3 -61.24 6.57 -61.48
C THR A 3 -60.52 6.52 -60.12
N VAL A 4 -59.40 5.79 -60.11
CA VAL A 4 -58.43 5.52 -59.05
C VAL A 4 -57.49 6.72 -58.81
N PRO A 5 -57.08 7.04 -57.57
CA PRO A 5 -56.02 8.03 -57.31
C PRO A 5 -54.62 7.47 -57.63
N ASN A 6 -53.83 8.28 -58.32
CA ASN A 6 -52.53 7.93 -58.89
C ASN A 6 -51.48 7.57 -57.84
N PHE A 7 -50.93 6.37 -58.04
CA PHE A 7 -49.73 5.83 -57.46
C PHE A 7 -48.52 6.38 -58.23
N LYS A 8 -47.50 6.88 -57.52
CA LYS A 8 -46.06 6.97 -57.86
C LYS A 8 -45.49 8.14 -57.07
N ALA A 9 -44.75 7.88 -55.99
CA ALA A 9 -43.32 7.54 -56.00
C ALA A 9 -42.60 8.76 -55.36
N LEU A 10 -41.62 8.69 -54.46
CA LEU A 10 -40.83 7.61 -53.91
C LEU A 10 -39.84 8.29 -52.93
N ILE A 11 -39.73 7.77 -51.70
CA ILE A 11 -38.52 7.67 -50.84
C ILE A 11 -37.72 8.96 -50.46
N LYS A 12 -37.32 8.96 -49.17
CA LYS A 12 -36.13 9.56 -48.48
C LYS A 12 -36.61 10.52 -47.39
N THR A 13 -36.53 10.18 -46.11
CA THR A 13 -35.30 10.29 -45.29
C THR A 13 -35.65 9.74 -43.89
N VAL A 14 -35.20 8.53 -43.53
CA VAL A 14 -34.12 8.23 -42.57
C VAL A 14 -34.34 8.78 -41.15
N CYS A 15 -34.61 7.83 -40.24
CA CYS A 15 -34.22 7.68 -38.83
C CYS A 15 -34.03 8.93 -37.97
N ILE A 16 -34.94 9.13 -37.01
CA ILE A 16 -34.62 9.81 -35.74
C ILE A 16 -34.94 8.84 -34.61
N SER A 17 -33.94 8.03 -34.26
CA SER A 17 -33.82 7.48 -32.93
C SER A 17 -32.72 8.27 -32.23
N ALA A 18 -33.01 8.87 -31.09
CA ALA A 18 -32.01 9.26 -30.12
C ALA A 18 -32.64 9.14 -28.73
N CYS A 19 -32.60 7.91 -28.20
CA CYS A 19 -32.77 7.66 -26.77
C CYS A 19 -31.76 8.53 -26.00
N LEU A 20 -32.25 9.39 -25.12
CA LEU A 20 -31.45 10.06 -24.09
C LEU A 20 -31.00 9.00 -23.08
N VAL A 21 -29.90 8.31 -23.37
CA VAL A 21 -29.22 7.48 -22.38
C VAL A 21 -28.47 8.43 -21.48
N LEU A 22 -28.99 8.64 -20.28
CA LEU A 22 -28.25 9.18 -19.15
C LEU A 22 -27.08 8.24 -18.90
N GLY A 23 -25.90 8.59 -19.40
CA GLY A 23 -24.68 7.88 -19.05
C GLY A 23 -24.40 8.09 -17.58
N SER A 24 -24.71 7.10 -16.74
CA SER A 24 -23.97 6.95 -15.50
C SER A 24 -22.52 6.75 -15.92
N THR A 25 -21.68 7.77 -15.72
CA THR A 25 -20.23 7.57 -15.78
C THR A 25 -19.91 6.64 -14.62
N GLU A 26 -19.92 5.34 -14.86
CA GLU A 26 -19.16 4.44 -14.04
C GLU A 26 -17.71 4.89 -14.22
N LEU A 27 -17.16 5.50 -13.18
CA LEU A 27 -15.72 5.70 -13.05
C LEU A 27 -15.11 4.30 -13.06
N MET A 28 -14.82 3.80 -14.26
CA MET A 28 -13.89 2.71 -14.45
C MET A 28 -12.54 3.25 -14.02
N ALA A 29 -12.27 3.16 -12.72
CA ALA A 29 -10.92 3.28 -12.20
C ALA A 29 -10.08 2.32 -13.02
N GLN A 30 -9.25 2.86 -13.89
CA GLN A 30 -8.33 2.05 -14.67
C GLN A 30 -7.46 1.32 -13.64
N ASP A 31 -7.57 -0.01 -13.59
CA ASP A 31 -6.55 -0.88 -13.02
C ASP A 31 -5.30 -0.70 -13.89
N LYS A 32 -4.63 0.43 -13.69
CA LYS A 32 -3.25 0.55 -14.06
C LYS A 32 -2.59 -0.48 -13.17
N ASN A 33 -2.13 -1.55 -13.80
CA ASN A 33 -0.95 -2.27 -13.39
C ASN A 33 0.27 -1.30 -13.46
N SER A 34 0.15 -0.13 -12.83
CA SER A 34 1.29 0.62 -12.33
C SER A 34 1.90 -0.35 -11.37
N GLN A 35 3.13 -0.77 -11.63
CA GLN A 35 3.94 -1.50 -10.68
C GLN A 35 3.66 -0.91 -9.30
N GLN A 36 2.87 -1.60 -8.48
CA GLN A 36 2.69 -1.19 -7.10
C GLN A 36 4.12 -1.10 -6.58
N PRO A 37 4.54 0.04 -5.99
CA PRO A 37 5.86 0.09 -5.37
C PRO A 37 5.98 -1.16 -4.51
N ASN A 38 7.10 -1.89 -4.65
CA ASN A 38 7.25 -3.18 -4.01
C ASN A 38 6.83 -3.04 -2.53
N ASP A 39 5.80 -3.77 -2.14
CA ASP A 39 5.24 -3.68 -0.80
C ASP A 39 6.06 -4.54 0.17
N PHE A 40 6.13 -4.13 1.44
CA PHE A 40 6.82 -4.87 2.49
C PHE A 40 5.83 -5.51 3.46
N ARG A 41 6.24 -6.64 4.06
CA ARG A 41 5.57 -7.20 5.24
C ARG A 41 6.61 -7.57 6.26
N ILE A 42 6.49 -6.98 7.44
CA ILE A 42 7.42 -7.17 8.54
C ILE A 42 6.64 -7.62 9.78
N ILE A 43 7.10 -8.70 10.39
CA ILE A 43 6.59 -9.20 11.66
C ILE A 43 7.48 -8.63 12.76
N ILE A 44 6.88 -8.05 13.78
CA ILE A 44 7.55 -7.46 14.95
C ILE A 44 7.15 -8.28 16.18
N GLU A 45 8.14 -8.72 16.94
CA GLU A 45 7.98 -9.50 18.17
C GLU A 45 8.76 -8.84 19.31
N LYS A 46 8.15 -8.75 20.49
CA LYS A 46 8.86 -8.35 21.71
C LYS A 46 9.33 -9.59 22.45
N SER A 47 10.64 -9.83 22.48
CA SER A 47 11.23 -10.99 23.16
C SER A 47 12.13 -10.49 24.30
N GLY A 48 11.58 -10.47 25.52
CA GLY A 48 12.21 -9.84 26.67
C GLY A 48 12.54 -8.35 26.44
N ASN A 49 13.83 -8.01 26.53
CA ASN A 49 14.35 -6.66 26.25
C ASN A 49 14.74 -6.44 24.79
N GLN A 50 14.40 -7.34 23.87
CA GLN A 50 14.69 -7.19 22.44
C GLN A 50 13.41 -7.02 21.64
N ILE A 51 13.52 -6.32 20.52
CA ILE A 51 12.56 -6.38 19.43
C ILE A 51 13.18 -7.24 18.34
N LYS A 52 12.50 -8.32 17.98
CA LYS A 52 12.86 -9.14 16.83
C LYS A 52 11.96 -8.74 15.67
N MET A 53 12.57 -8.61 14.50
CA MET A 53 11.85 -8.33 13.26
C MET A 53 12.14 -9.42 12.25
N GLU A 54 11.11 -9.86 11.54
CA GLU A 54 11.21 -10.85 10.47
C GLU A 54 10.56 -10.27 9.21
N SER A 55 11.31 -10.23 8.11
CA SER A 55 10.76 -9.81 6.82
C SER A 55 10.13 -11.01 6.15
N ASP A 56 8.84 -10.92 5.88
CA ASP A 56 8.13 -11.86 5.02
C ASP A 56 8.32 -11.50 3.53
N LYS A 57 8.39 -10.20 3.22
CA LYS A 57 8.75 -9.69 1.89
C LYS A 57 9.21 -8.23 1.95
N GLY A 58 9.89 -7.81 0.88
CA GLY A 58 10.23 -6.41 0.62
C GLY A 58 11.57 -5.96 1.21
N ALA A 59 12.27 -6.79 1.97
CA ALA A 59 13.60 -6.48 2.49
C ALA A 59 14.66 -7.50 2.02
N ALA A 60 15.92 -7.08 1.99
CA ALA A 60 17.07 -7.95 1.72
C ALA A 60 17.42 -8.86 2.92
N TRP A 61 16.95 -8.50 4.11
CA TRP A 61 17.18 -9.23 5.35
C TRP A 61 15.98 -10.11 5.70
N VAL A 62 16.25 -11.29 6.27
CA VAL A 62 15.19 -12.19 6.77
C VAL A 62 14.86 -11.88 8.22
N LYS A 63 15.87 -11.64 9.07
CA LYS A 63 15.71 -11.37 10.49
C LYS A 63 16.61 -10.24 10.97
N LEU A 64 16.09 -9.42 11.87
CA LEU A 64 16.84 -8.45 12.66
C LEU A 64 16.52 -8.64 14.14
N SER A 65 17.50 -8.38 15.00
CA SER A 65 17.29 -8.28 16.44
C SER A 65 17.85 -6.95 16.92
N LEU A 66 17.01 -6.25 17.68
CA LEU A 66 17.17 -4.86 18.01
C LEU A 66 17.02 -4.71 19.52
N SER A 67 17.87 -3.89 20.12
CA SER A 67 17.78 -3.54 21.54
C SER A 67 17.53 -2.03 21.70
N PRO A 68 16.49 -1.44 21.07
CA PRO A 68 16.24 -0.02 21.19
C PRO A 68 15.86 0.26 22.64
N ASP A 69 16.43 1.29 23.22
CA ASP A 69 15.97 1.79 24.50
C ASP A 69 14.78 2.74 24.29
N ASN A 70 14.31 3.32 25.38
CA ASN A 70 13.11 4.16 25.41
C ASN A 70 13.39 5.58 24.85
N THR A 71 14.67 5.90 24.60
CA THR A 71 15.18 7.25 24.36
C THR A 71 15.81 7.41 22.98
N THR A 72 16.28 6.31 22.39
CA THR A 72 17.04 6.29 21.14
C THR A 72 16.33 5.39 20.14
N PRO A 73 15.61 5.97 19.17
CA PRO A 73 15.04 5.24 18.07
C PRO A 73 16.13 4.54 17.24
N GLN A 74 15.84 3.35 16.72
CA GLN A 74 16.67 2.70 15.72
C GLN A 74 16.03 2.84 14.34
N THR A 75 16.81 3.24 13.35
CA THR A 75 16.37 3.43 11.97
C THR A 75 16.55 2.14 11.18
N ILE A 76 15.55 1.81 10.37
CA ILE A 76 15.47 0.57 9.61
C ILE A 76 15.02 0.89 8.19
N ASP A 77 15.71 0.29 7.23
CA ASP A 77 15.39 0.32 5.81
C ASP A 77 15.34 -1.10 5.22
N GLU A 78 15.18 -1.20 3.90
CA GLU A 78 15.13 -2.46 3.16
C GLU A 78 16.42 -3.29 3.22
N TYR A 79 17.54 -2.67 3.61
CA TYR A 79 18.85 -3.31 3.75
C TYR A 79 19.20 -3.65 5.19
N GLY A 80 18.53 -3.06 6.18
CA GLY A 80 18.62 -3.45 7.58
C GLY A 80 18.60 -2.27 8.53
N ILE A 81 19.43 -2.33 9.57
CA ILE A 81 19.66 -1.20 10.48
C ILE A 81 20.53 -0.17 9.78
N THR A 82 20.11 1.08 9.78
CA THR A 82 20.80 2.16 9.07
C THR A 82 20.89 3.43 9.92
N ASP A 83 21.59 4.45 9.42
CA ASP A 83 21.58 5.80 9.96
C ASP A 83 20.66 6.67 9.09
N VAL A 84 19.79 7.45 9.74
CA VAL A 84 18.88 8.36 9.04
C VAL A 84 19.60 9.38 8.15
N ASN A 85 20.86 9.69 8.46
CA ASN A 85 21.69 10.62 7.68
C ASN A 85 22.55 9.93 6.60
N ASN A 86 22.52 8.59 6.54
CA ASN A 86 23.36 7.80 5.63
C ASN A 86 22.56 6.66 4.98
N VAL A 87 21.38 7.01 4.45
CA VAL A 87 20.52 6.07 3.73
C VAL A 87 21.11 5.82 2.34
N ASN A 88 21.07 4.57 1.87
CA ASN A 88 21.56 4.23 0.55
C ASN A 88 20.71 4.91 -0.54
N SER A 89 21.33 5.79 -1.32
CA SER A 89 20.67 6.50 -2.41
C SER A 89 20.38 5.63 -3.63
N LYS A 90 21.05 4.47 -3.75
CA LYS A 90 20.84 3.52 -4.84
C LYS A 90 19.92 2.39 -4.39
N LYS A 91 18.63 2.56 -4.68
CA LYS A 91 17.56 1.60 -4.39
C LYS A 91 17.54 0.42 -5.36
N ASP A 92 17.30 -0.79 -4.83
CA ASP A 92 17.08 -1.99 -5.64
C ASP A 92 15.60 -2.05 -6.05
N PRO A 93 15.28 -2.03 -7.36
CA PRO A 93 13.89 -2.07 -7.84
C PRO A 93 13.15 -3.39 -7.55
N LYS A 94 13.80 -4.38 -6.92
CA LYS A 94 13.16 -5.63 -6.43
C LYS A 94 12.78 -5.58 -4.95
N LEU A 95 13.32 -4.63 -4.19
CA LEU A 95 13.01 -4.45 -2.78
C LEU A 95 11.95 -3.36 -2.61
N ALA A 96 11.27 -3.39 -1.47
CA ALA A 96 10.44 -2.27 -1.05
C ALA A 96 11.34 -1.08 -0.73
N ASP A 97 10.91 0.13 -1.07
CA ASP A 97 11.62 1.35 -0.69
C ASP A 97 10.94 1.92 0.55
N PHE A 98 11.52 1.66 1.73
CA PHE A 98 10.97 2.12 3.01
C PHE A 98 12.06 2.58 3.95
N LEU A 99 11.71 3.53 4.82
CA LEU A 99 12.56 4.00 5.89
C LEU A 99 11.68 4.37 7.08
N PHE A 100 11.94 3.77 8.23
CA PHE A 100 11.25 4.14 9.46
C PHE A 100 12.15 3.98 10.67
N THR A 101 11.75 4.59 11.78
CA THR A 101 12.37 4.34 13.09
C THR A 101 11.46 3.49 13.96
N ILE A 102 12.06 2.76 14.90
CA ILE A 102 11.35 2.02 15.93
C ILE A 102 11.89 2.37 17.32
N THR A 103 10.99 2.55 18.28
CA THR A 103 11.29 2.83 19.69
C THR A 103 10.43 1.96 20.58
N LYS A 104 10.99 1.45 21.68
CA LYS A 104 10.19 0.77 22.70
C LYS A 104 9.35 1.78 23.47
N THR A 105 8.11 1.39 23.76
CA THR A 105 7.27 2.10 24.72
C THR A 105 7.01 1.21 25.93
N LYS A 106 6.36 1.76 26.96
CA LYS A 106 5.97 1.00 28.15
C LYS A 106 5.13 -0.24 27.80
N ASN A 107 4.23 -0.11 26.82
CA ASN A 107 3.20 -1.11 26.51
C ASN A 107 3.40 -1.79 25.14
N GLY A 108 4.39 -1.39 24.35
CA GLY A 108 4.60 -1.95 23.02
C GLY A 108 5.72 -1.24 22.26
N VAL A 109 5.40 -0.81 21.04
CA VAL A 109 6.36 -0.16 20.14
C VAL A 109 5.72 1.04 19.47
N LYS A 110 6.55 2.04 19.18
CA LYS A 110 6.20 3.19 18.35
C LYS A 110 7.13 3.22 17.15
N LEU A 111 6.55 3.33 15.97
CA LEU A 111 7.25 3.48 14.72
C LEU A 111 7.00 4.87 14.16
N LYS A 112 8.02 5.46 13.53
CA LYS A 112 7.87 6.70 12.77
C LYS A 112 8.29 6.51 11.34
N GLY A 113 7.37 6.74 10.42
CA GLY A 113 7.59 6.65 8.99
C GLY A 113 8.38 7.85 8.50
N ILE A 114 9.39 7.60 7.67
CA ILE A 114 10.20 8.62 7.01
C ILE A 114 9.99 8.51 5.49
N GLU A 115 10.10 7.30 4.94
CA GLU A 115 9.88 7.01 3.52
C GLU A 115 9.11 5.71 3.34
N GLY A 116 8.34 5.60 2.25
CA GLY A 116 7.69 4.34 1.86
C GLY A 116 6.49 3.88 2.69
N THR A 117 6.08 4.64 3.70
CA THR A 117 4.94 4.34 4.57
C THR A 117 3.82 5.38 4.42
N ASP A 118 2.57 4.94 4.50
CA ASP A 118 1.41 5.86 4.47
C ASP A 118 1.17 6.51 5.85
N TRP A 119 1.79 5.96 6.89
CA TRP A 119 1.74 6.47 8.26
C TRP A 119 2.98 7.27 8.62
N LYS A 120 2.77 8.37 9.36
CA LYS A 120 3.85 9.16 9.99
C LYS A 120 4.23 8.61 11.35
N ASP A 121 3.24 8.24 12.15
CA ASP A 121 3.39 7.58 13.44
C ASP A 121 2.49 6.33 13.43
N LEU A 122 3.02 5.19 13.84
CA LEU A 122 2.28 3.96 14.03
C LEU A 122 2.64 3.39 15.40
N GLU A 123 1.65 3.22 16.26
CA GLU A 123 1.87 2.75 17.63
C GLU A 123 0.86 1.65 17.95
N PHE A 124 1.36 0.57 18.54
CA PHE A 124 0.53 -0.55 18.96
C PHE A 124 1.12 -1.22 20.19
N SER A 125 0.23 -1.83 20.97
CA SER A 125 0.62 -2.63 22.12
C SER A 125 1.23 -3.95 21.66
N LEU A 126 2.27 -4.38 22.35
CA LEU A 126 2.97 -5.63 22.05
C LEU A 126 3.48 -6.20 23.38
N ILE A 127 2.77 -7.21 23.90
CA ILE A 127 3.21 -7.92 25.10
C ILE A 127 4.31 -8.92 24.76
N ALA A 128 4.98 -9.48 25.78
CA ALA A 128 6.06 -10.43 25.58
C ALA A 128 5.60 -11.63 24.73
N ASP A 129 6.45 -12.02 23.78
CA ASP A 129 6.27 -13.12 22.83
C ASP A 129 5.06 -12.98 21.88
N GLN A 130 4.36 -11.83 21.93
CA GLN A 130 3.35 -11.47 20.94
C GLN A 130 4.03 -11.00 19.64
N LYS A 131 3.43 -11.40 18.52
CA LYS A 131 3.79 -10.94 17.17
C LYS A 131 2.74 -9.98 16.64
N GLN A 132 3.21 -8.98 15.90
CA GLN A 132 2.36 -8.08 15.14
C GLN A 132 2.96 -7.86 13.76
N MET A 133 2.18 -8.07 12.71
CA MET A 133 2.60 -7.78 11.35
C MET A 133 2.24 -6.35 10.96
N ILE A 134 3.12 -5.70 10.20
CA ILE A 134 2.93 -4.38 9.61
C ILE A 134 3.26 -4.38 8.12
N ASN A 135 2.71 -3.41 7.39
CA ASN A 135 3.08 -3.06 6.02
C ASN A 135 3.05 -1.54 5.82
N ARG A 136 3.13 -1.11 4.56
CA ARG A 136 3.05 0.29 4.15
C ARG A 136 1.85 1.05 4.75
N SER A 137 0.70 0.40 4.85
CA SER A 137 -0.55 1.05 5.27
C SER A 137 -0.84 0.92 6.77
N GLY A 138 -0.08 0.09 7.51
CA GLY A 138 -0.14 0.03 8.97
C GLY A 138 -0.10 -1.38 9.52
N VAL A 139 -0.87 -1.61 10.59
CA VAL A 139 -0.95 -2.91 11.28
C VAL A 139 -1.86 -3.87 10.53
N LEU A 140 -1.40 -5.12 10.33
CA LEU A 140 -2.17 -6.19 9.72
C LEU A 140 -2.69 -7.16 10.78
N GLN A 141 -3.92 -7.65 10.64
CA GLN A 141 -4.41 -8.73 11.48
C GLN A 141 -3.71 -10.04 11.08
N LEU A 142 -3.05 -10.68 12.05
CA LEU A 142 -2.58 -12.07 11.88
C LEU A 142 -3.83 -12.96 11.86
N LYS A 143 -4.04 -13.67 10.75
CA LYS A 143 -5.10 -14.68 10.62
C LYS A 143 -4.67 -16.01 11.23
#